data_AF-A0A5P0Z1C7-F1
#
_entry.id   AF-A0A5P0Z1C7-F1
#
_cell.length_a   1.000
_cell.length_b   1.000
_cell.length_c   1.000
_cell.angle_alpha   90.00
_cell.angle_beta   90.00
_cell.angle_gamma   90.00
#
_symmetry.space_group_name_H-M   'P 1'
#
loop_
_entity.id
_entity.type
_entity.pdbx_description
1 polymer ?
#
loop_
_entity_poly.entity_id
_entity_poly.type
_entity_poly.pdbx_seq_one_letter_code
_entity_poly.pdbx_strand_id
1 'polypeptide(L)' 'MPTISTSIEIGAPPQRVWDVLTDFPGHQEWDPFFVRLDGTPRLGETLAVTIAPPGGKRMDFR' A
#
# COMPACT_ATOMS: atom_id res chain seq x y z
N MET A 1 -8.39 -1.95 -24.22
CA MET A 1 -7.52 -1.86 -23.03
C MET A 1 -7.95 -2.96 -22.08
N PRO A 2 -7.04 -3.81 -21.60
CA PRO A 2 -7.39 -4.80 -20.58
C PRO A 2 -7.68 -4.10 -19.24
N THR A 3 -8.73 -4.54 -18.55
CA THR A 3 -9.10 -4.07 -17.21
C THR A 3 -9.15 -5.27 -16.27
N ILE A 4 -8.62 -5.12 -15.05
CA ILE A 4 -8.68 -6.14 -14.00
C ILE A 4 -9.46 -5.54 -12.83
N SER A 5 -10.39 -6.32 -12.26
CA SER A 5 -11.15 -5.97 -11.06
C SER A 5 -11.13 -7.18 -10.12
N THR A 6 -10.84 -6.93 -8.85
CA THR A 6 -10.82 -7.93 -7.78
C THR A 6 -11.44 -7.35 -6.52
N SER A 7 -12.09 -8.18 -5.71
CA SER A 7 -12.73 -7.77 -4.46
C SER A 7 -12.57 -8.85 -3.41
N ILE A 8 -12.39 -8.43 -2.16
CA ILE A 8 -12.38 -9.29 -0.98
C ILE A 8 -13.28 -8.70 0.10
N GLU A 9 -13.89 -9.55 0.91
CA GLU A 9 -14.69 -9.12 2.06
C GLU A 9 -13.81 -9.13 3.32
N ILE A 10 -13.79 -8.02 4.07
CA ILE A 10 -13.02 -7.88 5.29
C ILE A 10 -14.00 -7.70 6.44
N GLY A 11 -13.98 -8.63 7.40
CA GLY A 11 -14.83 -8.61 8.60
C GLY A 11 -14.42 -7.57 9.63
N ALA A 12 -14.31 -6.30 9.24
CA ALA A 12 -13.92 -5.19 10.10
C ALA A 12 -14.66 -3.89 9.71
N PRO A 13 -14.84 -2.94 10.65
CA PRO A 13 -15.38 -1.62 10.32
C PRO A 13 -14.50 -0.90 9.28
N PRO A 14 -15.09 -0.16 8.32
CA PRO A 14 -14.34 0.52 7.26
C PRO A 14 -13.21 1.42 7.78
N GLN A 15 -13.46 2.13 8.88
CA GLN A 15 -12.44 3.00 9.49
C GLN A 15 -11.20 2.22 9.94
N ARG A 16 -11.38 1.03 10.53
CA ARG A 16 -10.26 0.20 10.98
C ARG A 16 -9.44 -0.32 9.80
N VAL A 17 -10.11 -0.70 8.71
CA VAL A 17 -9.43 -1.10 7.48
C VAL A 17 -8.62 0.08 6.93
N TRP A 18 -9.24 1.26 6.89
CA TRP A 18 -8.57 2.49 6.43
C TRP A 18 -7.35 2.83 7.27
N ASP A 19 -7.45 2.77 8.60
CA ASP A 19 -6.33 3.05 9.50
C ASP A 19 -5.13 2.12 9.23
N VAL A 20 -5.38 0.83 8.96
CA VAL A 20 -4.32 -0.16 8.62
C VAL A 20 -3.73 0.09 7.22
N LEU A 21 -4.56 0.42 6.24
CA LEU A 21 -4.11 0.72 4.87
C LEU A 21 -3.31 2.03 4.79
N THR A 22 -3.49 2.93 5.76
CA THR A 22 -2.85 4.25 5.79
C THR A 22 -1.75 4.39 6.84
N ASP A 23 -1.51 3.36 7.66
CA ASP A 23 -0.38 3.28 8.58
C ASP A 23 0.92 2.99 7.82
N PHE A 24 1.45 4.00 7.13
CA PHE A 24 2.65 3.87 6.30
C PHE A 24 3.89 3.35 7.05
N PRO A 25 4.17 3.80 8.30
CA PRO A 25 5.26 3.24 9.08
C PRO A 25 5.09 1.75 9.42
N GLY A 26 3.87 1.32 9.76
CA GLY A 26 3.55 -0.08 10.11
C GLY A 26 3.20 -0.97 8.93
N HIS A 27 3.07 -0.43 7.71
CA HIS A 27 2.55 -1.16 6.56
C HIS A 27 3.36 -2.40 6.19
N GLN A 28 4.69 -2.32 6.28
CA GLN A 28 5.60 -3.42 5.94
C GLN A 28 5.37 -4.65 6.83
N GLU A 29 4.83 -4.49 8.05
CA GLU A 29 4.59 -5.61 8.95
C GLU A 29 3.56 -6.60 8.41
N TRP A 30 2.56 -6.11 7.68
CA TRP A 30 1.49 -6.93 7.12
C TRP A 30 1.60 -7.14 5.61
N ASP A 31 2.19 -6.19 4.87
CA ASP A 31 2.46 -6.31 3.44
C ASP A 31 3.96 -6.10 3.13
N PRO A 32 4.76 -7.18 3.09
CA PRO A 32 6.19 -7.07 2.80
C PRO A 32 6.50 -6.64 1.36
N PHE A 33 5.49 -6.55 0.48
CA PHE A 33 5.66 -5.98 -0.85
C PHE A 33 6.00 -4.49 -0.77
N PHE A 34 5.37 -3.73 0.14
CA PHE A 34 5.65 -2.32 0.39
C PHE A 34 6.70 -2.18 1.49
N VAL A 35 7.94 -1.92 1.10
CA VAL A 35 9.07 -1.75 2.01
C VAL A 35 9.07 -0.38 2.67
N ARG A 36 8.73 0.65 1.91
CA ARG A 36 8.71 2.02 2.41
C ARG A 36 7.58 2.78 1.74
N LEU A 37 6.81 3.48 2.56
CA LEU A 37 5.84 4.47 2.13
C LEU A 37 6.15 5.77 2.87
N ASP A 38 6.50 6.82 2.13
CA ASP A 38 6.71 8.16 2.69
C ASP A 38 5.71 9.14 2.08
N GLY A 39 5.15 9.99 2.95
CA GLY A 39 4.19 11.04 2.58
C GLY A 39 2.92 10.95 3.43
N THR A 40 1.88 11.68 3.01
CA THR A 40 0.58 11.67 3.70
C THR A 40 -0.50 11.16 2.74
N PRO A 41 -1.40 10.25 3.15
CA PRO A 41 -2.52 9.78 2.34
C PRO A 41 -3.58 10.89 2.18
N ARG A 42 -3.24 11.91 1.41
CA ARG A 42 -4.07 13.09 1.12
C ARG A 42 -4.24 13.22 -0.39
N LEU A 43 -5.40 13.73 -0.78
CA LEU A 43 -5.71 13.95 -2.18
C LEU A 43 -4.72 14.95 -2.79
N GLY A 44 -4.13 14.58 -3.92
CA GLY A 44 -3.16 15.39 -4.65
C GLY A 44 -1.72 15.29 -4.13
N GLU A 45 -1.47 14.55 -3.05
CA GLU A 45 -0.12 14.29 -2.56
C GLU A 45 0.59 13.24 -3.43
N THR A 46 1.87 13.48 -3.71
CA THR A 46 2.75 12.48 -4.31
C THR A 46 3.48 11.70 -3.21
N LEU A 47 3.35 10.38 -3.22
CA LEU A 47 4.00 9.50 -2.25
C LEU A 47 5.31 8.94 -2.80
N ALA A 48 6.33 8.85 -1.97
CA ALA A 48 7.54 8.10 -2.31
C ALA A 48 7.38 6.66 -1.82
N VAL A 49 7.53 5.69 -2.74
CA VAL A 49 7.25 4.29 -2.47
C VAL A 49 8.45 3.43 -2.84
N THR A 50 8.82 2.49 -1.97
CA THR A 50 9.74 1.41 -2.30
C THR A 50 9.01 0.08 -2.22
N ILE A 51 9.07 -0.70 -3.30
CA ILE A 51 8.50 -2.05 -3.35
C ILE A 51 9.57 -3.11 -3.53
N ALA A 52 9.31 -4.32 -3.03
CA ALA A 52 10.11 -5.51 -3.25
C ALA A 52 9.22 -6.66 -3.74
N PRO A 53 9.08 -6.83 -5.07
CA PRO A 53 8.30 -7.93 -5.62
C PRO A 53 8.94 -9.28 -5.27
N PRO A 54 8.15 -10.34 -5.02
CA PRO A 54 8.67 -11.69 -4.86
C PRO A 54 9.51 -12.11 -6.07
N GLY A 55 10.77 -12.47 -5.84
CA GLY A 55 11.73 -12.85 -6.91
C GLY A 55 12.21 -11.70 -7.80
N GLY A 56 11.79 -10.47 -7.53
CA GLY A 56 12.15 -9.27 -8.28
C GLY A 56 13.23 -8.43 -7.58
N LYS A 57 13.68 -7.39 -8.29
CA LYS A 57 14.53 -6.35 -7.69
C LYS A 57 13.67 -5.33 -6.95
N ARG A 58 14.21 -4.77 -5.88
CA ARG A 58 13.63 -3.61 -5.21
C ARG A 58 13.55 -2.42 -6.18
N MET A 59 12.46 -1.67 -6.11
CA MET A 59 12.19 -0.52 -6.98
C MET A 59 11.70 0.67 -6.17
N ASP A 60 12.07 1.88 -6.60
CA ASP A 60 11.66 3.15 -5.99
C ASP A 60 10.79 3.96 -6.96
N PHE A 61 9.72 4.55 -6.43
CA PHE A 61 8.76 5.38 -7.15
C PHE A 61 8.58 6.73 -6.44
N ARG A 62 8.39 7.79 -7.22
CA ARG A 62 7.96 9.12 -6.81
C ARG A 62 7.04 9.66 -7.90
#